data_AF-A0A5C9C2C5-F1
#
_entry.id   AF-A0A5C9C2C5-F1
#
_cell.length_a   1.000
_cell.length_b   1.000
_cell.length_c   1.000
_cell.angle_alpha   90.00
_cell.angle_beta   90.00
_cell.angle_gamma   90.00
#
_symmetry.space_group_name_H-M   'P 1'
#
loop_
_entity.id
_entity.type
_entity.pdbx_description
1 polymer ?
#
loop_
_entity_poly.entity_id
_entity_poly.type
_entity_poly.pdbx_seq_one_letter_code
_entity_poly.pdbx_strand_id
1 'polypeptide(L)'
;MGSRRPTGLFSRIWALFFGRPAPLSDYARARQLIAAVDRGGIPLNPAKVNAIARDLGLDVPRQAPVEATIERIRSALARSTEA
;
A
#
# COMPACT_ATOMS: atom_id res chain seq x y z
N MET A 1 -14.82 -45.30 5.90
CA MET A 1 -14.85 -44.80 7.29
C MET A 1 -14.32 -43.38 7.29
N GLY A 2 -15.14 -42.42 7.71
CA GLY A 2 -14.99 -40.98 7.42
C GLY A 2 -13.78 -40.31 8.09
N SER A 3 -13.07 -39.52 7.29
CA SER A 3 -12.00 -38.62 7.73
C SER A 3 -12.58 -37.52 8.62
N ARG A 4 -12.17 -37.54 9.90
CA ARG A 4 -12.55 -36.56 10.91
C ARG A 4 -11.86 -35.24 10.59
N ARG A 5 -12.64 -34.20 10.27
CA ARG A 5 -12.17 -32.81 10.21
C ARG A 5 -11.97 -32.31 11.65
N PRO A 6 -10.78 -31.81 12.04
CA PRO A 6 -10.64 -31.16 13.34
C PRO A 6 -11.26 -29.77 13.28
N THR A 7 -12.36 -29.61 14.03
CA THR A 7 -13.12 -28.37 14.17
C THR A 7 -12.55 -27.53 15.31
N GLY A 8 -12.37 -26.23 15.05
CA GLY A 8 -12.85 -25.17 15.94
C GLY A 8 -12.18 -25.00 17.31
N LEU A 9 -10.95 -24.49 17.35
CA LEU A 9 -10.52 -23.48 18.34
C LEU A 9 -9.20 -22.82 17.88
N PHE A 10 -8.26 -23.65 17.41
CA PHE A 10 -6.97 -23.21 16.86
C PHE A 10 -7.12 -22.31 15.63
N SER A 11 -8.14 -22.53 14.79
CA SER A 11 -8.37 -21.71 13.60
C SER A 11 -8.78 -20.26 13.92
N ARG A 12 -9.43 -19.98 15.05
CA ARG A 12 -9.78 -18.59 15.45
C ARG A 12 -8.56 -17.81 15.90
N ILE A 13 -7.66 -18.46 16.63
CA ILE A 13 -6.41 -17.85 17.10
C ILE A 13 -5.50 -17.59 15.89
N TRP A 14 -5.41 -18.53 14.95
CA TRP A 14 -4.61 -18.35 13.74
C TRP A 14 -5.19 -17.29 12.79
N ALA A 15 -6.52 -17.20 12.66
CA ALA A 15 -7.16 -16.15 11.86
C ALA A 15 -6.96 -14.73 12.41
N LEU A 16 -6.80 -14.58 13.73
CA LEU A 16 -6.50 -13.29 14.37
C LEU A 16 -5.05 -12.85 14.12
N PHE A 17 -4.11 -13.79 14.02
CA PHE A 17 -2.70 -13.50 13.74
C PHE A 17 -2.38 -13.42 12.24
N PHE A 18 -3.10 -14.17 11.40
CA PHE A 18 -2.86 -14.28 9.96
C PHE A 18 -4.02 -13.72 9.13
N GLY A 19 -4.78 -12.77 9.70
CA GLY A 19 -5.78 -12.01 8.96
C GLY A 19 -5.11 -11.33 7.78
N ARG A 20 -5.50 -11.69 6.55
CA ARG A 20 -5.09 -10.97 5.34
C ARG A 20 -5.40 -9.49 5.59
N PRO A 21 -4.39 -8.58 5.58
CA PRO A 21 -4.69 -7.17 5.70
C PRO A 21 -5.69 -6.84 4.59
N ALA A 22 -6.80 -6.21 4.97
CA ALA A 22 -7.76 -5.70 4.00
C ALA A 22 -6.98 -4.94 2.92
N PRO A 23 -7.36 -5.06 1.63
CA PRO A 23 -6.64 -4.38 0.56
C PRO A 23 -6.51 -2.91 0.95
N LEU A 24 -5.27 -2.47 1.17
CA LEU A 24 -5.00 -1.11 1.60
C LEU A 24 -5.61 -0.17 0.55
N SER A 25 -6.43 0.78 1.02
CA SER A 25 -6.92 1.85 0.15
C SER A 25 -5.73 2.55 -0.51
N ASP A 26 -5.95 3.07 -1.72
CA ASP A 26 -4.84 3.63 -2.51
C ASP A 26 -4.15 4.78 -1.76
N TYR A 27 -4.92 5.59 -1.02
CA TYR A 27 -4.42 6.60 -0.09
C TYR A 27 -3.57 6.03 1.06
N ALA A 28 -3.96 4.89 1.65
CA ALA A 28 -3.16 4.25 2.69
C ALA A 28 -1.84 3.70 2.14
N ARG A 29 -1.86 3.12 0.93
CA ARG A 29 -0.67 2.64 0.23
C ARG A 29 0.29 3.78 -0.10
N ALA A 30 -0.24 4.91 -0.55
CA ALA A 30 0.54 6.12 -0.81
C ALA A 30 1.18 6.69 0.46
N ARG A 31 0.43 6.77 1.57
CA ARG A 31 0.97 7.20 2.87
C ARG A 31 2.09 6.28 3.35
N GLN A 32 1.93 4.96 3.21
CA GLN A 32 3.00 4.01 3.57
C GLN A 32 4.25 4.19 2.73
N LEU A 33 4.09 4.45 1.42
CA LEU A 33 5.22 4.73 0.53
C LEU A 33 5.97 5.97 1.01
N ILE A 34 5.27 7.10 1.23
CA ILE A 34 5.89 8.34 1.69
C ILE A 34 6.57 8.15 3.06
N ALA A 35 5.90 7.53 4.02
CA ALA A 35 6.47 7.25 5.33
C ALA A 35 7.69 6.29 5.30
N ALA A 36 7.81 5.44 4.28
CA ALA A 36 9.01 4.63 4.08
C ALA A 36 10.15 5.46 3.49
N VAL A 37 9.84 6.34 2.52
CA VAL A 37 10.82 7.26 1.91
C VAL A 37 11.35 8.26 2.94
N ASP A 38 10.47 8.84 3.76
CA ASP A 38 10.85 9.82 4.79
C ASP A 38 11.75 9.19 5.87
N ARG A 39 11.68 7.87 6.07
CA ARG A 39 12.60 7.11 6.93
C ARG A 39 13.91 6.73 6.24
N GLY A 40 14.16 7.24 5.04
CA GLY A 40 15.36 6.94 4.24
C GLY A 40 15.24 5.70 3.34
N GLY A 41 14.03 5.14 3.17
CA GLY A 41 13.79 4.01 2.28
C GLY A 41 13.83 4.42 0.81
N ILE A 42 14.63 3.74 -0.01
CA ILE A 42 14.72 4.02 -1.45
C ILE A 42 13.82 3.05 -2.22
N PRO A 43 12.89 3.53 -3.07
CA PRO A 43 12.05 2.64 -3.87
C PRO A 43 12.89 1.85 -4.88
N LEU A 44 12.92 0.52 -4.73
CA LEU A 44 13.65 -0.37 -5.64
C LEU A 44 13.00 -0.44 -7.05
N ASN A 45 11.72 -0.09 -7.17
CA ASN A 45 10.97 -0.19 -8.43
C ASN A 45 10.20 1.11 -8.74
N PRO A 46 10.73 1.95 -9.65
CA PRO A 46 10.06 3.16 -10.14
C PRO A 46 8.66 2.92 -10.70
N ALA A 47 8.44 1.80 -11.41
CA ALA A 47 7.15 1.50 -12.00
C ALA A 47 6.07 1.27 -10.93
N LYS A 48 6.46 0.72 -9.77
CA LYS A 48 5.54 0.53 -8.63
C LYS A 48 5.15 1.86 -8.01
N VAL A 49 6.08 2.81 -7.91
CA VAL A 49 5.79 4.19 -7.46
C VAL A 49 4.81 4.87 -8.43
N ASN A 50 5.05 4.75 -9.73
CA ASN A 50 4.17 5.31 -10.76
C ASN A 50 2.78 4.65 -10.78
N ALA A 51 2.68 3.35 -10.47
CA ALA A 51 1.38 2.68 -10.32
C ALA A 51 0.59 3.25 -9.13
N ILE A 52 1.23 3.40 -7.97
CA ILE A 52 0.60 4.01 -6.78
C ILE A 52 0.09 5.42 -7.09
N ALA A 53 0.86 6.23 -7.81
CA ALA A 53 0.43 7.56 -8.21
C ALA A 53 -0.81 7.53 -9.12
N ARG A 54 -0.85 6.61 -10.09
CA ARG A 54 -2.01 6.42 -10.97
C ARG A 54 -3.24 5.91 -10.23
N ASP A 55 -3.06 5.01 -9.26
CA ASP A 55 -4.13 4.52 -8.39
C ASP A 55 -4.75 5.67 -7.55
N LEU A 56 -3.97 6.72 -7.22
CA LEU A 56 -4.48 7.95 -6.60
C LEU A 56 -5.20 8.90 -7.58
N GLY A 57 -5.25 8.58 -8.86
CA GLY A 57 -5.78 9.45 -9.91
C GLY A 57 -4.81 10.54 -10.39
N LEU A 58 -3.51 10.43 -10.10
CA LEU A 58 -2.51 11.35 -10.62
C LEU A 58 -2.06 10.91 -12.01
N ASP A 59 -2.01 11.86 -12.95
CA ASP A 59 -1.40 11.61 -14.25
C ASP A 59 0.13 11.67 -14.15
N VAL A 60 0.77 10.53 -14.44
CA VAL A 60 2.21 10.34 -14.32
C VAL A 60 2.72 9.59 -15.55
N PRO A 61 3.70 10.14 -16.30
CA PRO A 61 4.28 9.46 -17.43
C PRO A 61 5.03 8.19 -17.00
N ARG A 62 5.14 7.21 -17.91
CA ARG A 62 5.81 5.93 -17.59
C ARG A 62 7.27 6.10 -17.17
N GLN A 63 7.94 7.10 -17.73
CA GLN A 63 9.35 7.43 -17.52
C GLN A 63 9.52 8.61 -16.54
N ALA A 64 8.51 8.93 -15.74
CA ALA A 64 8.62 9.98 -14.72
C ALA A 64 9.77 9.66 -13.75
N PRO A 65 10.63 10.64 -13.43
CA PRO A 65 11.60 10.53 -12.35
C PRO A 65 10.91 10.18 -11.03
N VAL A 66 11.49 9.27 -10.25
CA VAL A 66 10.88 8.73 -9.03
C VAL A 66 10.64 9.84 -8.01
N GLU A 67 11.61 10.72 -7.84
CA GLU A 67 11.59 11.86 -6.92
C GLU A 67 10.45 12.80 -7.29
N ALA A 68 10.27 13.09 -8.58
CA ALA A 68 9.18 13.92 -9.07
C ALA A 68 7.80 13.26 -8.83
N THR A 69 7.69 11.94 -8.97
CA THR A 69 6.46 11.21 -8.65
C THR A 69 6.17 11.23 -7.15
N ILE A 70 7.19 11.08 -6.30
CA ILE A 70 7.07 11.17 -4.84
C ILE A 70 6.54 12.54 -4.42
N GLU A 71 7.08 13.63 -4.98
CA GLU A 71 6.61 14.99 -4.71
C GLU A 71 5.14 15.21 -5.12
N ARG A 72 4.72 14.65 -6.26
CA ARG A 72 3.31 14.69 -6.68
C ARG A 72 2.40 13.96 -5.71
N ILE A 73 2.83 12.79 -5.23
CA ILE A 73 2.10 12.01 -4.22
C ILE A 73 2.01 12.81 -2.90
N ARG A 74 3.11 13.42 -2.44
CA ARG A 74 3.10 14.29 -1.24
C ARG A 74 2.08 15.41 -1.36
N SER A 75 2.11 16.14 -2.47
CA SER A 75 1.17 17.22 -2.76
C SER A 75 -0.29 16.75 -2.80
N ALA A 76 -0.54 15.56 -3.36
CA ALA A 76 -1.87 14.98 -3.39
C ALA A 76 -2.40 14.61 -2.01
N LEU A 77 -1.55 13.98 -1.19
CA LEU A 77 -1.89 13.63 0.18
C LEU A 77 -2.12 14.85 1.06
N ALA A 78 -1.35 15.93 0.87
CA ALA A 78 -1.55 17.19 1.57
C ALA A 78 -2.94 17.80 1.27
N ARG A 79 -3.33 17.86 0.00
CA ARG A 79 -4.67 18.33 -0.40
C ARG A 79 -5.80 17.48 0.18
N SER A 80 -5.60 16.18 0.34
CA SER A 80 -6.62 15.27 0.88
C SER A 80 -6.71 15.28 2.41
N THR A 81 -5.76 15.89 3.13
CA THR A 81 -5.87 16.07 4.59
C THR A 81 -6.46 17.43 4.97
N GLU A 82 -6.51 18.39 4.04
CA GLU A 82 -7.08 19.72 4.20
C GLU A 82 -8.56 19.81 3.75
N ALA A 83 -9.12 18.71 3.23
CA ALA A 83 -10.50 18.58 2.78
C ALA A 83 -11.30 17.66 3.72
#